data_AF-Q8T5B6-F1
#
_entry.id   AF-Q8T5B6-F1
#
_cell.length_a   1.000
_cell.length_b   1.000
_cell.length_c   1.000
_cell.angle_alpha   90.00
_cell.angle_beta   90.00
_cell.angle_gamma   90.00
#
_symmetry.space_group_name_H-M   'P 1'
#
loop_
_entity.id
_entity.type
_entity.pdbx_description
1 polymer ?
#
loop_
_entity_poly.entity_id
_entity_poly.type
_entity_poly.pdbx_seq_one_letter_code
_entity_poly.pdbx_strand_id
1 'polypeptide(L)'
;DIGDIVRGRDLYLGNKKKNQTKAEREKLEEKLQSFFKNIHDKLDDSIKSNYNNDTTDFYQLREDWWALNRKDVWKALTCEAYGTYFRQTCGSGNWTKDNCRCAAGDVPTYFDYVPQYLR
;
A
#
# COMPACT_ATOMS: atom_id res chain seq x y z
N ASP A 1 -1.75 -2.55 -6.61
CA ASP A 1 -1.70 -3.92 -6.06
C ASP A 1 -0.99 -4.01 -4.73
N ILE A 2 0.30 -3.69 -4.61
CA ILE A 2 1.01 -3.75 -3.31
C ILE A 2 0.24 -3.00 -2.20
N GLY A 3 -0.26 -1.80 -2.50
CA GLY A 3 -1.08 -1.03 -1.56
C GLY A 3 -2.36 -1.76 -1.14
N ASP A 4 -3.01 -2.52 -2.03
CA ASP A 4 -4.21 -3.28 -1.67
C ASP A 4 -3.88 -4.49 -0.81
N ILE A 5 -2.75 -5.15 -1.05
CA ILE A 5 -2.29 -6.25 -0.20
C ILE A 5 -2.02 -5.73 1.21
N VAL A 6 -1.24 -4.64 1.34
CA VAL A 6 -0.93 -4.02 2.65
C VAL A 6 -2.21 -3.61 3.38
N ARG A 7 -3.20 -3.10 2.67
CA ARG A 7 -4.46 -2.60 3.23
C ARG A 7 -5.55 -3.66 3.38
N GLY A 8 -5.29 -4.92 3.03
CA GLY A 8 -6.28 -6.00 3.09
C GLY A 8 -7.44 -5.83 2.09
N ARG A 9 -7.22 -5.10 0.99
CA ARG A 9 -8.20 -4.84 -0.09
C ARG A 9 -8.00 -5.70 -1.33
N ASP A 10 -6.95 -6.52 -1.36
CA ASP A 10 -6.60 -7.32 -2.54
C ASP A 10 -7.64 -8.42 -2.83
N LEU A 11 -8.17 -8.41 -4.04
CA LEU A 11 -9.18 -9.29 -4.61
C LEU A 11 -8.56 -10.50 -5.35
N TYR A 12 -7.23 -10.64 -5.39
CA TYR A 12 -6.60 -11.71 -6.18
C TYR A 12 -6.91 -13.10 -5.60
N LEU A 13 -7.89 -13.78 -6.19
CA LEU A 13 -8.35 -15.10 -5.74
C LEU A 13 -7.53 -16.28 -6.30
N GLY A 14 -6.58 -16.03 -7.21
CA GLY A 14 -5.72 -17.04 -7.82
C GLY A 14 -6.47 -18.11 -8.61
N ASN A 15 -6.02 -18.42 -9.82
CA ASN A 15 -6.58 -19.55 -10.57
C ASN A 15 -6.36 -20.86 -9.78
N LYS A 16 -7.33 -21.78 -9.84
CA LYS A 16 -7.56 -22.91 -8.93
C LYS A 16 -6.47 -24.00 -8.79
N LYS A 17 -5.18 -23.69 -8.70
CA LYS A 17 -4.23 -24.51 -7.92
C LYS A 17 -4.45 -24.19 -6.43
N LYS A 18 -5.69 -24.46 -5.98
CA LYS A 18 -6.39 -23.81 -4.85
C LYS A 18 -5.72 -23.93 -3.48
N ASN A 19 -4.76 -24.83 -3.29
CA ASN A 19 -4.26 -25.15 -1.95
C ASN A 19 -2.96 -24.42 -1.61
N GLN A 20 -1.98 -24.39 -2.52
CA GLN A 20 -0.67 -23.79 -2.22
C GLN A 20 -0.73 -22.25 -2.21
N THR A 21 -1.27 -21.65 -3.28
CA THR A 21 -1.34 -20.18 -3.39
C THR A 21 -2.31 -19.56 -2.38
N LYS A 22 -3.41 -20.25 -2.05
CA LYS A 22 -4.34 -19.81 -0.99
C LYS A 22 -3.66 -19.84 0.38
N ALA A 23 -2.93 -20.92 0.67
CA ALA A 23 -2.20 -21.03 1.93
C ALA A 23 -1.07 -20.00 2.06
N GLU A 24 -0.37 -19.65 0.97
CA GLU A 24 0.65 -18.59 0.98
C GLU A 24 0.04 -17.21 1.22
N ARG A 25 -1.11 -16.91 0.60
CA ARG A 25 -1.83 -15.66 0.83
C ARG A 25 -2.38 -15.57 2.25
N GLU A 26 -2.99 -16.64 2.76
CA GLU A 26 -3.47 -16.70 4.16
C GLU A 26 -2.31 -16.48 5.13
N LYS A 27 -1.17 -17.15 4.93
CA LYS A 27 0.05 -16.91 5.72
C LYS A 27 0.57 -15.48 5.63
N LEU A 28 0.47 -14.85 4.46
CA LEU A 28 0.86 -13.45 4.29
C LEU A 28 -0.10 -12.52 5.05
N GLU A 29 -1.41 -12.74 4.95
CA GLU A 29 -2.42 -11.95 5.64
C GLU A 29 -2.31 -12.10 7.16
N GLU A 30 -2.14 -13.33 7.67
CA GLU A 30 -1.90 -13.60 9.09
C GLU A 30 -0.65 -12.87 9.60
N LYS A 31 0.42 -12.83 8.80
CA LYS A 31 1.64 -12.06 9.15
C LYS A 31 1.38 -10.57 9.15
N LEU A 32 0.65 -10.04 8.18
CA LEU A 32 0.29 -8.62 8.13
C LEU A 32 -0.59 -8.24 9.34
N GLN A 33 -1.63 -9.02 9.65
CA GLN A 33 -2.45 -8.84 10.85
C GLN A 33 -1.59 -8.84 12.11
N SER A 34 -0.65 -9.79 12.24
CA SER A 34 0.28 -9.85 13.38
C SER A 34 1.19 -8.62 13.48
N PHE A 35 1.72 -8.12 12.36
CA PHE A 35 2.53 -6.89 12.35
C PHE A 35 1.71 -5.67 12.73
N PHE A 36 0.50 -5.51 12.18
CA PHE A 36 -0.36 -4.37 12.50
C PHE A 36 -0.91 -4.42 13.91
N LYS A 37 -1.16 -5.62 14.47
CA LYS A 37 -1.45 -5.78 15.90
C LYS A 37 -0.29 -5.27 16.75
N ASN A 38 0.95 -5.68 16.44
CA ASN A 38 2.13 -5.20 17.16
C ASN A 38 2.36 -3.69 17.03
N ILE A 39 1.97 -3.08 15.90
CA ILE A 39 2.00 -1.63 15.71
C ILE A 39 0.93 -0.97 16.59
N HIS A 40 -0.32 -1.45 16.53
CA HIS A 40 -1.44 -0.96 17.33
C HIS A 40 -1.14 -1.03 18.83
N ASP A 41 -0.53 -2.13 19.29
CA ASP A 41 -0.16 -2.32 20.70
C ASP A 41 0.93 -1.38 21.20
N LYS A 42 1.72 -0.79 20.29
CA LYS A 42 2.77 0.19 20.58
C LYS A 42 2.33 1.64 20.39
N LEU A 43 1.11 1.89 19.92
CA LEU A 43 0.57 3.24 19.84
C LEU A 43 0.33 3.79 21.25
N ASP A 44 0.52 5.11 21.41
CA ASP A 44 0.08 5.81 22.61
C ASP A 44 -1.43 5.66 22.80
N ASP A 45 -1.87 5.51 24.05
CA ASP A 45 -3.28 5.26 24.38
C ASP A 45 -4.24 6.32 23.81
N SER A 46 -3.78 7.57 23.70
CA SER A 46 -4.55 8.70 23.14
C SER A 46 -4.82 8.57 21.63
N ILE A 47 -3.98 7.82 20.91
CA ILE A 47 -4.12 7.57 19.47
C ILE A 47 -4.73 6.20 19.24
N LYS A 48 -4.38 5.20 20.07
CA LYS A 48 -4.85 3.83 19.98
C LYS A 48 -6.39 3.75 19.93
N SER A 49 -7.07 4.61 20.69
CA SER A 49 -8.54 4.71 20.70
C SER A 49 -9.16 4.99 19.32
N ASN A 50 -8.44 5.68 18.44
CA ASN A 50 -8.92 5.98 17.08
C ASN A 50 -9.03 4.73 16.19
N TYR A 51 -8.42 3.62 16.60
CA TYR A 51 -8.35 2.37 15.84
C TYR A 51 -9.04 1.19 16.55
N ASN A 52 -9.76 1.42 17.65
CA ASN A 52 -10.38 0.33 18.43
C ASN A 52 -11.65 -0.26 17.79
N ASN A 53 -12.20 0.38 16.76
CA ASN A 53 -13.37 -0.14 16.05
C ASN A 53 -13.04 -1.34 15.13
N ASP A 54 -11.76 -1.58 14.87
CA ASP A 54 -11.27 -2.73 14.10
C ASP A 54 -9.92 -3.20 14.66
N THR A 55 -9.99 -4.18 15.55
CA THR A 55 -8.82 -4.79 16.21
C THR A 55 -8.45 -6.16 15.64
N THR A 56 -9.14 -6.61 14.59
CA THR A 56 -8.89 -7.90 13.97
C THR A 56 -8.08 -7.72 12.69
N ASP A 57 -8.58 -6.87 11.80
CA ASP A 57 -7.96 -6.66 10.49
C ASP A 57 -7.16 -5.37 10.45
N PHE A 58 -7.49 -4.39 11.30
CA PHE A 58 -6.81 -3.09 11.40
C PHE A 58 -6.90 -2.27 10.10
N TYR A 59 -7.99 -2.38 9.34
CA TYR A 59 -8.16 -1.72 8.04
C TYR A 59 -7.88 -0.21 8.11
N GLN A 60 -8.41 0.49 9.11
CA GLN A 60 -8.19 1.93 9.23
C GLN A 60 -6.72 2.27 9.50
N LEU A 61 -6.07 1.54 10.41
CA LEU A 61 -4.64 1.71 10.70
C LEU A 61 -3.77 1.38 9.48
N ARG A 62 -4.13 0.36 8.71
CA ARG A 62 -3.42 -0.02 7.48
C ARG A 62 -3.57 1.03 6.37
N GLU A 63 -4.76 1.60 6.19
CA GLU A 63 -5.01 2.70 5.25
C GLU A 63 -4.16 3.93 5.61
N ASP A 64 -4.16 4.33 6.88
CA ASP A 64 -3.37 5.48 7.37
C ASP A 64 -1.87 5.22 7.22
N TRP A 65 -1.42 4.01 7.56
CA TRP A 65 -0.04 3.60 7.38
C TRP A 65 0.38 3.68 5.90
N TRP A 66 -0.45 3.20 4.99
CA TRP A 66 -0.18 3.30 3.56
C TRP A 66 -0.12 4.76 3.10
N ALA A 67 -1.09 5.59 3.51
CA ALA A 67 -1.13 7.00 3.15
C ALA A 67 0.14 7.76 3.57
N LEU A 68 0.69 7.44 4.75
CA LEU A 68 1.93 8.04 5.24
C LEU A 68 3.19 7.50 4.56
N ASN A 69 3.26 6.20 4.28
CA ASN A 69 4.49 5.53 3.81
C ASN A 69 4.56 5.33 2.29
N ARG A 70 3.48 5.58 1.53
CA ARG A 70 3.44 5.34 0.07
C ARG A 70 4.54 6.06 -0.72
N LYS A 71 5.01 7.21 -0.25
CA LYS A 71 6.13 7.95 -0.87
C LYS A 71 7.44 7.15 -0.81
N ASP A 72 7.75 6.58 0.34
CA ASP A 72 8.94 5.75 0.52
C ASP A 72 8.82 4.42 -0.21
N VAL A 73 7.63 3.82 -0.22
CA VAL A 73 7.37 2.61 -1.01
C VAL A 73 7.57 2.88 -2.51
N TRP A 74 7.06 4.00 -3.03
CA TRP A 74 7.29 4.40 -4.43
C TRP A 74 8.77 4.65 -4.72
N LYS A 75 9.48 5.27 -3.76
CA LYS A 75 10.92 5.49 -3.81
C LYS A 75 11.72 4.17 -3.83
N ALA A 76 11.26 3.14 -3.14
CA ALA A 76 11.88 1.81 -3.24
C ALA A 76 11.56 1.16 -4.58
N LEU A 77 10.29 1.18 -5.01
CA LEU A 77 9.81 0.52 -6.22
C LEU A 77 10.51 1.02 -7.50
N THR A 78 10.81 2.31 -7.54
CA THR A 78 11.39 2.96 -8.73
C THR A 78 12.90 3.18 -8.60
N CYS A 79 13.59 2.51 -7.68
CA CYS A 79 15.00 2.76 -7.39
C CYS A 79 15.92 2.50 -8.60
N GLU A 80 15.55 1.55 -9.46
CA GLU A 80 16.29 1.17 -10.67
C GLU A 80 15.45 1.38 -11.95
N ALA A 81 14.39 2.19 -11.84
CA ALA A 81 13.64 2.59 -13.03
C ALA A 81 14.47 3.59 -13.83
N TYR A 82 14.44 3.48 -15.16
CA TYR A 82 15.05 4.43 -16.08
C TYR A 82 13.98 4.94 -17.05
N GLY A 83 13.40 6.09 -16.74
CA GLY A 83 12.40 6.74 -17.57
C GLY A 83 11.44 7.65 -16.80
N THR A 84 10.35 7.98 -17.48
CA THR A 84 9.32 8.87 -16.97
C THR A 84 7.99 8.13 -16.82
N TYR A 85 7.22 8.48 -15.79
CA TYR A 85 5.82 8.12 -15.71
C TYR A 85 5.06 8.65 -16.93
N PHE A 86 4.14 7.85 -17.45
CA PHE A 86 3.48 8.06 -18.75
C PHE A 86 2.51 9.26 -18.78
N ARG A 87 2.33 9.97 -17.67
CA ARG A 87 1.52 11.20 -17.57
C ARG A 87 2.30 12.32 -16.91
N GLN A 88 2.04 13.54 -17.37
CA GLN A 88 2.48 14.79 -16.76
C GLN A 88 1.67 15.08 -15.49
N THR A 89 2.07 14.50 -14.36
CA THR A 89 1.34 14.62 -13.10
C THR A 89 2.10 15.37 -12.01
N CYS A 90 3.32 15.82 -12.28
CA CYS A 90 4.13 16.53 -11.31
C CYS A 90 3.77 18.03 -11.29
N GLY A 91 3.07 18.49 -10.25
CA GLY A 91 2.70 19.90 -10.08
C GLY A 91 1.91 20.45 -11.27
N SER A 92 2.41 21.52 -11.90
CA SER A 92 1.79 22.19 -13.05
C SER A 92 1.91 21.43 -14.39
N GLY A 93 1.85 20.10 -14.37
CA GLY A 93 1.96 19.28 -15.58
C GLY A 93 3.41 19.00 -16.02
N ASN A 94 4.35 18.94 -15.09
CA ASN A 94 5.71 18.49 -15.42
C ASN A 94 5.78 16.96 -15.53
N TRP A 95 6.72 16.49 -16.35
CA TRP A 95 7.12 15.09 -16.37
C TRP A 95 7.90 14.73 -15.11
N THR A 96 7.79 13.47 -14.70
CA THR A 96 8.77 12.87 -13.79
C THR A 96 10.14 12.77 -14.47
N LYS A 97 11.22 12.69 -13.70
CA LYS A 97 12.57 12.39 -14.23
C LYS A 97 12.90 10.91 -14.10
N ASP A 98 14.10 10.52 -14.56
CA ASP A 98 14.67 9.18 -14.78
C ASP A 98 14.25 8.05 -13.83
N ASN A 99 13.81 8.32 -12.61
CA ASN A 99 13.33 7.31 -11.66
C ASN A 99 11.80 7.31 -11.52
N CYS A 100 11.04 7.68 -12.55
CA CYS A 100 9.57 7.83 -12.48
C CYS A 100 9.08 8.62 -11.25
N ARG A 101 9.82 9.67 -10.85
CA ARG A 101 9.51 10.50 -9.67
C ARG A 101 9.40 11.98 -10.01
N CYS A 102 8.53 12.68 -9.28
CA CYS A 102 8.51 14.13 -9.26
C CYS A 102 9.71 14.68 -8.49
N ALA A 103 10.17 15.88 -8.82
CA ALA A 103 11.32 16.51 -8.15
C ALA A 103 11.09 16.71 -6.64
N ALA A 104 9.85 16.95 -6.23
CA ALA A 104 9.45 17.08 -4.82
C ALA A 104 9.34 15.72 -4.08
N GLY A 105 9.62 14.60 -4.74
CA GLY A 105 9.46 13.26 -4.18
C GLY A 105 8.01 12.76 -4.11
N ASP A 106 7.07 13.49 -4.71
CA ASP A 106 5.68 13.07 -4.81
C ASP A 106 5.51 11.85 -5.71
N VAL A 107 4.55 11.00 -5.35
CA VAL A 107 4.14 9.85 -6.15
C VAL A 107 3.32 10.37 -7.34
N PRO A 108 3.71 10.11 -8.58
CA PRO A 108 3.06 10.66 -9.77
C PRO A 108 1.73 9.97 -10.11
N THR A 109 1.26 9.05 -9.28
CA THR A 109 0.06 8.22 -9.52
C THR A 109 -0.85 8.17 -8.30
N TYR A 110 -2.14 7.92 -8.57
CA TYR A 110 -3.17 7.68 -7.57
C TYR A 110 -3.87 6.34 -7.82
N PHE A 111 -3.26 5.42 -8.58
CA PHE A 111 -3.86 4.11 -8.82
C PHE A 111 -4.08 3.30 -7.54
N ASP A 112 -3.29 3.52 -6.50
CA ASP A 112 -3.54 2.97 -5.17
C ASP A 112 -4.80 3.52 -4.49
N TYR A 113 -5.45 4.56 -5.01
CA TYR A 113 -6.78 5.01 -4.57
C TYR A 113 -7.90 4.69 -5.57
N VAL A 114 -7.59 3.93 -6.63
CA VAL A 114 -8.59 3.41 -7.57
C VAL A 114 -8.96 1.98 -7.15
N PRO A 115 -10.25 1.64 -7.01
CA PRO A 115 -10.70 0.28 -6.71
C PRO A 115 -10.05 -0.75 -7.65
N GLN A 116 -9.54 -1.87 -7.11
CA GLN A 116 -8.74 -2.82 -7.88
C GLN A 116 -9.40 -3.30 -9.18
N TYR A 117 -10.71 -3.53 -9.14
CA TYR A 117 -11.46 -3.98 -10.30
C TYR A 117 -11.41 -3.00 -11.50
N LEU A 118 -11.21 -1.70 -11.24
CA LEU A 118 -11.19 -0.64 -12.24
C LEU A 118 -9.77 -0.25 -12.68
N ARG A 119 -8.73 -0.87 -12.11
CA ARG A 119 -7.32 -0.53 -12.40
C ARG A 119 -6.81 -1.11 -13.71
#